data_AF-A0A350WX13-F1
#
_entry.id   AF-A0A350WX13-F1
#
_cell.length_a   1.000
_cell.length_b   1.000
_cell.length_c   1.000
_cell.angle_alpha   90.00
_cell.angle_beta   90.00
_cell.angle_gamma   90.00
#
_symmetry.space_group_name_H-M   'P 1'
#
loop_
_entity.id
_entity.type
_entity.pdbx_description
1 polymer ?
#
loop_
_entity_poly.entity_id
_entity_poly.type
_entity_poly.pdbx_seq_one_letter_code
_entity_poly.pdbx_strand_id
1 'polypeptide(L)'
;MNSKKLSLIALMLAILCGCSPASDGSNSFGSDSPRAWFDAPLPGTILWPPNPCAIVAHGASPNGVAVFELLINGQSSSVPSPDTAASLVTLNRDCAVTEPGTYALQLRAQDNKGNWSGYAETFFVIPGEDVEIVPPQPVDPVLTLTPRPTLTPAPSVPDELSVTEVSTWVVYVGDSSCGSMETVVTARATASKGIAAVVLFYNFNGGEFQSVGMNPIGNDLYRGTISMSAMFGNSIPFDTAIIGYQVVVQQSDGDTSLRTPVNPDIEAKACGSGNSGGQPPVDACNAFTDQRTCVANNCNWWQVNDTTFICQSKP
;
A
#
# COMPACT_ATOMS: atom_id res chain seq x y z
N MET A 1 -33.37 -49.18 48.59
CA MET A 1 -33.30 -48.90 47.13
C MET A 1 -32.63 -50.10 46.47
N ASN A 2 -33.34 -50.85 45.62
CA ASN A 2 -32.92 -52.19 45.17
C ASN A 2 -31.61 -52.16 44.37
N SER A 3 -30.62 -53.00 44.74
CA SER A 3 -29.29 -53.03 44.11
C SER A 3 -29.33 -53.29 42.59
N LYS A 4 -30.38 -53.94 42.11
CA LYS A 4 -30.63 -54.14 40.67
C LYS A 4 -30.91 -52.83 39.90
N LYS A 5 -31.43 -51.79 40.56
CA LYS A 5 -31.64 -50.47 39.93
C LYS A 5 -30.37 -49.61 39.91
N LEU A 6 -29.43 -49.85 40.83
CA LEU A 6 -28.15 -49.12 40.85
C LEU A 6 -27.18 -49.62 39.76
N SER A 7 -27.22 -50.93 39.47
CA SER A 7 -26.38 -51.53 38.42
C SER A 7 -26.80 -51.13 36.99
N LEU A 8 -28.09 -50.81 36.77
CA LEU A 8 -28.56 -50.37 35.46
C LEU A 8 -28.18 -48.91 35.16
N ILE A 9 -28.09 -48.06 36.19
CA ILE A 9 -27.71 -46.65 36.04
C ILE A 9 -26.20 -46.52 35.81
N ALA A 10 -25.38 -47.36 36.45
CA ALA A 10 -23.93 -47.38 36.24
C ALA A 10 -23.54 -47.85 34.82
N LEU A 11 -24.33 -48.76 34.21
CA LEU A 11 -24.07 -49.22 32.85
C LEU A 11 -24.52 -48.22 31.77
N MET A 12 -25.50 -47.36 32.08
CA MET A 12 -25.98 -46.33 31.14
C MET A 12 -25.07 -45.09 31.10
N LEU A 13 -24.25 -44.86 32.13
CA LEU A 13 -23.27 -43.76 32.15
C LEU A 13 -21.96 -44.07 31.40
N ALA A 14 -21.68 -45.35 31.10
CA ALA A 14 -20.45 -45.75 30.41
C ALA A 14 -20.56 -45.71 28.86
N ILE A 15 -21.74 -45.43 28.30
CA ILE A 15 -22.00 -45.45 26.85
C ILE A 15 -21.93 -44.03 26.23
N LEU A 16 -21.60 -42.99 27.02
CA LEU A 16 -21.46 -41.61 26.54
C LEU A 16 -20.03 -41.24 26.08
N CYS A 17 -19.07 -42.16 26.07
CA CYS A 17 -17.75 -41.95 25.48
C CYS A 17 -17.67 -42.60 24.09
N GLY A 18 -18.02 -41.86 23.03
CA GLY A 18 -17.90 -42.45 21.69
C GLY A 18 -18.41 -41.65 20.50
N CYS A 19 -18.28 -40.33 20.49
CA CYS A 19 -18.31 -39.57 19.23
C CYS A 19 -17.22 -38.51 19.27
N SER A 20 -16.00 -38.88 18.89
CA SER A 20 -15.10 -37.90 18.29
C SER A 20 -15.56 -37.73 16.85
N PRO A 21 -16.13 -36.58 16.45
CA PRO A 21 -16.37 -36.33 15.04
C PRO A 21 -15.02 -36.45 14.32
N ALA A 22 -14.99 -37.21 13.23
CA ALA A 22 -13.89 -37.10 12.28
C ALA A 22 -13.85 -35.62 11.87
N SER A 23 -12.80 -34.93 12.31
CA SER A 23 -12.49 -33.60 11.84
C SER A 23 -12.19 -33.75 10.36
N ASP A 24 -13.18 -33.41 9.53
CA ASP A 24 -12.94 -33.06 8.14
C ASP A 24 -11.73 -32.12 8.10
N GLY A 25 -10.84 -32.35 7.15
CA GLY A 25 -9.65 -31.53 6.88
C GLY A 25 -10.03 -30.15 6.37
N SER A 26 -10.89 -29.42 7.08
CA SER A 26 -10.95 -27.98 7.02
C SER A 26 -9.57 -27.49 7.42
N ASN A 27 -8.91 -26.76 6.51
CA ASN A 27 -7.76 -25.91 6.80
C ASN A 27 -8.17 -24.84 7.82
N SER A 28 -8.40 -25.26 9.06
CA SER A 28 -8.31 -24.41 10.22
C SER A 28 -6.84 -23.98 10.26
N PHE A 29 -6.56 -22.81 9.70
CA PHE A 29 -5.36 -22.04 9.99
C PHE A 29 -5.32 -21.88 11.51
N GLY A 30 -4.69 -22.85 12.18
CA GLY A 30 -4.72 -22.98 13.62
C GLY A 30 -4.18 -21.70 14.23
N SER A 31 -4.94 -21.11 15.14
CA SER A 31 -4.59 -19.92 15.90
C SER A 31 -3.28 -20.04 16.70
N ASP A 32 -2.64 -21.21 16.68
CA ASP A 32 -1.42 -21.55 17.43
C ASP A 32 -0.13 -21.49 16.62
N SER A 33 -0.17 -21.36 15.29
CA SER A 33 1.06 -21.23 14.50
C SER A 33 1.52 -19.77 14.39
N PRO A 34 2.82 -19.49 14.53
CA PRO A 34 3.34 -18.15 14.28
C PRO A 34 3.08 -17.71 12.84
N ARG A 35 2.91 -16.40 12.65
CA ARG A 35 2.74 -15.73 11.36
C ARG A 35 3.73 -14.58 11.24
N ALA A 36 4.10 -14.24 10.02
CA ALA A 36 4.87 -13.05 9.70
C ALA A 36 4.33 -12.39 8.42
N TRP A 37 4.48 -11.06 8.30
CA TRP A 37 4.17 -10.31 7.09
C TRP A 37 4.98 -9.03 7.01
N PHE A 38 5.17 -8.49 5.80
CA PHE A 38 5.78 -7.19 5.57
C PHE A 38 4.71 -6.10 5.48
N ASP A 39 4.99 -4.94 6.08
CA ASP A 39 4.27 -3.70 5.79
C ASP A 39 5.09 -2.79 4.86
N ALA A 40 6.43 -2.89 4.92
CA ALA A 40 7.35 -2.27 3.98
C ALA A 40 8.68 -3.06 3.85
N PRO A 41 9.32 -3.06 2.68
CA PRO A 41 8.80 -2.55 1.41
C PRO A 41 7.70 -3.45 0.86
N LEU A 42 6.75 -2.86 0.15
CA LEU A 42 5.74 -3.61 -0.61
C LEU A 42 6.36 -4.14 -1.92
N PRO A 43 5.82 -5.24 -2.50
CA PRO A 43 6.35 -5.80 -3.73
C PRO A 43 6.43 -4.76 -4.85
N GLY A 44 7.61 -4.59 -5.45
CA GLY A 44 7.85 -3.63 -6.54
C GLY A 44 8.14 -2.20 -6.10
N THR A 45 8.30 -1.95 -4.79
CA THR A 45 8.73 -0.64 -4.27
C THR A 45 10.03 -0.19 -4.96
N ILE A 46 10.06 1.04 -5.48
CA ILE A 46 11.27 1.66 -6.02
C ILE A 46 11.87 2.58 -4.95
N LEU A 47 13.10 2.30 -4.52
CA LEU A 47 13.84 3.11 -3.54
C LEU A 47 14.89 3.96 -4.25
N TRP A 48 14.71 5.28 -4.23
CA TRP A 48 15.67 6.23 -4.80
C TRP A 48 16.71 6.65 -3.76
N PRO A 49 18.01 6.34 -3.96
CA PRO A 49 19.06 6.84 -3.09
C PRO A 49 19.04 8.38 -3.02
N PRO A 50 19.31 8.98 -1.85
CA PRO A 50 19.85 8.36 -0.64
C PRO A 50 18.79 7.85 0.36
N ASN A 51 17.53 7.66 -0.06
CA ASN A 51 16.48 7.26 0.88
C ASN A 51 16.81 5.90 1.53
N PRO A 52 16.86 5.82 2.87
CA PRO A 52 17.22 4.60 3.55
C PRO A 52 16.18 3.52 3.29
N CYS A 53 16.65 2.31 2.99
CA CYS A 53 15.80 1.15 2.82
C CYS A 53 15.28 0.69 4.18
N ALA A 54 14.03 1.02 4.50
CA ALA A 54 13.39 0.59 5.73
C ALA A 54 12.57 -0.70 5.51
N ILE A 55 12.85 -1.71 6.34
CA ILE A 55 12.04 -2.92 6.48
C ILE A 55 11.16 -2.73 7.71
N VAL A 56 9.84 -2.74 7.48
CA VAL A 56 8.82 -2.78 8.52
C VAL A 56 8.02 -4.06 8.34
N ALA A 57 7.99 -4.88 9.37
CA ALA A 57 7.31 -6.15 9.33
C ALA A 57 6.73 -6.51 10.69
N HIS A 58 5.86 -7.51 10.72
CA HIS A 58 5.27 -8.01 11.94
C HIS A 58 5.42 -9.51 12.06
N GLY A 59 5.51 -9.97 13.30
CA GLY A 59 5.41 -11.38 13.69
C GLY A 59 4.30 -11.51 14.72
N ALA A 60 3.49 -12.56 14.63
CA ALA A 60 2.41 -12.82 15.58
C ALA A 60 2.38 -14.29 16.00
N SER A 61 2.22 -14.55 17.29
CA SER A 61 2.02 -15.89 17.87
C SER A 61 1.37 -15.79 19.24
N PRO A 62 0.39 -16.63 19.60
CA PRO A 62 -0.14 -16.66 20.96
C PRO A 62 0.91 -17.08 22.01
N ASN A 63 2.01 -17.70 21.57
CA ASN A 63 3.12 -18.10 22.44
C ASN A 63 4.20 -17.01 22.59
N GLY A 64 3.98 -15.83 21.99
CA GLY A 64 5.00 -14.78 21.87
C GLY A 64 6.00 -15.05 20.75
N VAL A 65 6.65 -13.99 20.25
CA VAL A 65 7.65 -14.09 19.16
C VAL A 65 9.05 -14.03 19.74
N ALA A 66 9.85 -15.07 19.53
CA ALA A 66 11.21 -15.15 20.03
C ALA A 66 12.21 -14.44 19.11
N VAL A 67 12.10 -14.69 17.81
CA VAL A 67 13.09 -14.24 16.81
C VAL A 67 12.46 -14.14 15.43
N PHE A 68 12.98 -13.21 14.62
CA PHE A 68 12.73 -13.12 13.19
C PHE A 68 13.92 -13.69 12.42
N GLU A 69 13.65 -14.38 11.33
CA GLU A 69 14.66 -14.68 10.31
C GLU A 69 14.32 -13.89 9.05
N LEU A 70 15.24 -13.02 8.65
CA LEU A 70 15.14 -12.17 7.47
C LEU A 70 16.19 -12.59 6.45
N LEU A 71 15.78 -12.83 5.20
CA LEU A 71 16.67 -13.13 4.09
C LEU A 71 16.63 -11.97 3.09
N ILE A 72 17.80 -11.51 2.65
CA ILE A 72 17.96 -10.54 1.56
C ILE A 72 18.76 -11.23 0.45
N ASN A 73 18.15 -11.45 -0.71
CA ASN A 73 18.75 -12.25 -1.80
C ASN A 73 19.29 -13.61 -1.32
N GLY A 74 18.54 -14.27 -0.43
CA GLY A 74 18.90 -15.56 0.17
C GLY A 74 19.92 -15.51 1.31
N GLN A 75 20.50 -14.34 1.64
CA GLN A 75 21.39 -14.19 2.78
C GLN A 75 20.59 -13.99 4.07
N SER A 76 20.63 -14.97 4.97
CA SER A 76 19.84 -14.97 6.21
C SER A 76 20.49 -14.18 7.34
N SER A 77 19.69 -13.40 8.06
CA SER A 77 20.02 -12.75 9.33
C SER A 77 18.97 -13.09 10.38
N SER A 78 19.43 -13.48 11.56
CA SER A 78 18.58 -13.69 12.73
C SER A 78 18.45 -12.39 13.52
N VAL A 79 17.22 -11.96 13.80
CA VAL A 79 16.92 -10.71 14.51
C VAL A 79 16.08 -11.04 15.75
N PRO A 80 16.64 -10.93 16.97
CA PRO A 80 15.89 -11.16 18.20
C PRO A 80 14.67 -10.27 18.30
N SER A 81 13.57 -10.80 18.85
CA SER A 81 12.39 -9.99 19.14
C SER A 81 12.71 -8.93 20.20
N PRO A 82 12.30 -7.66 20.03
CA PRO A 82 12.43 -6.64 21.07
C PRO A 82 11.53 -6.91 22.29
N ASP A 83 10.46 -7.69 22.12
CA ASP A 83 9.56 -8.11 23.19
C ASP A 83 9.11 -9.56 22.94
N THR A 84 9.69 -10.50 23.69
CA THR A 84 9.37 -11.92 23.54
C THR A 84 8.06 -12.32 24.20
N ALA A 85 7.49 -11.49 25.08
CA ALA A 85 6.22 -11.79 25.74
C ALA A 85 5.00 -11.35 24.91
N ALA A 86 5.17 -10.37 24.01
CA ALA A 86 4.11 -9.88 23.17
C ALA A 86 3.67 -10.89 22.10
N SER A 87 2.35 -11.02 21.93
CA SER A 87 1.76 -11.90 20.91
C SER A 87 1.79 -11.33 19.49
N LEU A 88 2.14 -10.05 19.36
CA LEU A 88 2.34 -9.32 18.12
C LEU A 88 3.55 -8.40 18.32
N VAL A 89 4.53 -8.50 17.44
CA VAL A 89 5.78 -7.76 17.51
C VAL A 89 6.09 -7.13 16.17
N THR A 90 6.53 -5.88 16.18
CA THR A 90 7.01 -5.17 15.00
C THR A 90 8.54 -5.28 14.89
N LEU A 91 9.01 -5.65 13.71
CA LEU A 91 10.40 -5.51 13.27
C LEU A 91 10.52 -4.21 12.47
N ASN A 92 11.42 -3.31 12.88
CA ASN A 92 11.77 -2.11 12.13
C ASN A 92 13.30 -2.03 11.99
N ARG A 93 13.82 -2.10 10.77
CA ARG A 93 15.27 -2.17 10.51
C ARG A 93 15.65 -1.58 9.15
N ASP A 94 16.84 -1.00 9.07
CA ASP A 94 17.49 -0.66 7.79
C ASP A 94 18.00 -1.93 7.08
N CYS A 95 17.74 -2.07 5.78
CA CYS A 95 18.19 -3.23 5.00
C CYS A 95 19.68 -3.15 4.57
N ALA A 96 20.31 -1.97 4.72
CA ALA A 96 21.70 -1.66 4.42
C ALA A 96 22.12 -1.94 2.97
N VAL A 97 21.17 -1.81 2.04
CA VAL A 97 21.40 -1.98 0.60
C VAL A 97 21.43 -0.62 -0.09
N THR A 98 22.49 -0.34 -0.82
CA THR A 98 22.68 0.93 -1.55
C THR A 98 22.98 0.76 -3.03
N GLU A 99 23.31 -0.46 -3.47
CA GLU A 99 23.63 -0.71 -4.87
C GLU A 99 22.36 -0.83 -5.73
N PRO A 100 22.38 -0.39 -6.99
CA PRO A 100 21.29 -0.64 -7.93
C PRO A 100 21.02 -2.12 -8.14
N GLY A 101 19.73 -2.50 -8.18
CA GLY A 101 19.32 -3.88 -8.40
C GLY A 101 17.90 -4.18 -7.93
N THR A 102 17.44 -5.39 -8.22
CA THR A 102 16.21 -5.95 -7.63
C THR A 102 16.60 -6.84 -6.44
N TYR A 103 15.97 -6.61 -5.30
CA TYR A 103 16.25 -7.29 -4.05
C TYR A 103 15.03 -8.07 -3.58
N ALA A 104 15.18 -9.39 -3.46
CA ALA A 104 14.17 -10.27 -2.89
C ALA A 104 14.31 -10.32 -1.37
N LEU A 105 13.19 -10.15 -0.67
CA LEU A 105 13.09 -10.24 0.79
C LEU A 105 12.22 -11.42 1.18
N GLN A 106 12.67 -12.20 2.15
CA GLN A 106 11.87 -13.25 2.79
C GLN A 106 11.95 -13.08 4.30
N LEU A 107 10.84 -13.28 5.00
CA LEU A 107 10.77 -13.16 6.46
C LEU A 107 9.94 -14.29 7.04
N ARG A 108 10.40 -14.87 8.14
CA ARG A 108 9.56 -15.72 9.01
C ARG A 108 9.84 -15.44 10.48
N ALA A 109 8.86 -15.74 11.32
CA ALA A 109 8.95 -15.57 12.77
C ALA A 109 9.00 -16.94 13.46
N GLN A 110 9.81 -17.04 14.52
CA GLN A 110 9.81 -18.17 15.45
C GLN A 110 9.10 -17.76 16.74
N ASP A 111 8.25 -18.63 17.28
CA ASP A 111 7.65 -18.43 18.60
C ASP A 111 8.55 -18.92 19.75
N ASN A 112 8.17 -18.64 21.00
CA ASN A 112 8.92 -19.10 22.19
C ASN A 112 8.93 -20.62 22.40
N LYS A 113 8.12 -21.38 21.66
CA LYS A 113 8.12 -22.85 21.67
C LYS A 113 9.04 -23.43 20.58
N GLY A 114 9.63 -22.57 19.75
CA GLY A 114 10.53 -22.94 18.66
C GLY A 114 9.82 -23.25 17.34
N ASN A 115 8.49 -23.04 17.25
CA ASN A 115 7.75 -23.21 16.01
C ASN A 115 8.07 -22.05 15.05
N TRP A 116 8.16 -22.34 13.75
CA TRP A 116 8.40 -21.34 12.71
C TRP A 116 7.15 -21.08 11.88
N SER A 117 6.97 -19.83 11.45
CA SER A 117 5.98 -19.48 10.43
C SER A 117 6.44 -19.93 9.04
N GLY A 118 5.52 -19.90 8.07
CA GLY A 118 5.92 -19.83 6.66
C GLY A 118 6.66 -18.52 6.36
N TYR A 119 7.31 -18.45 5.19
CA TYR A 119 7.92 -17.21 4.72
C TYR A 119 6.85 -16.26 4.18
N ALA A 120 6.89 -15.01 4.63
CA ALA A 120 6.39 -13.87 3.89
C ALA A 120 7.45 -13.44 2.87
N GLU A 121 7.02 -13.01 1.69
CA GLU A 121 7.92 -12.64 0.60
C GLU A 121 7.53 -11.27 0.03
N THR A 122 8.54 -10.49 -0.35
CA THR A 122 8.37 -9.21 -1.06
C THR A 122 9.64 -8.91 -1.86
N PHE A 123 9.64 -7.85 -2.65
CA PHE A 123 10.83 -7.38 -3.34
C PHE A 123 10.79 -5.86 -3.54
N PHE A 124 11.96 -5.25 -3.69
CA PHE A 124 12.10 -3.84 -4.03
C PHE A 124 13.20 -3.65 -5.08
N VAL A 125 13.21 -2.47 -5.72
CA VAL A 125 14.16 -2.09 -6.76
C VAL A 125 14.89 -0.83 -6.34
N ILE A 126 16.22 -0.84 -6.45
CA ILE A 126 17.04 0.37 -6.44
C ILE A 126 17.43 0.65 -7.88
N PRO A 127 16.98 1.77 -8.48
CA PRO A 127 17.31 2.11 -9.86
C PRO A 127 18.79 2.47 -9.97
N GLY A 128 19.41 2.12 -11.10
CA GLY A 128 20.75 2.59 -11.45
C GLY A 128 20.71 3.97 -12.08
N GLU A 129 21.82 4.69 -12.06
CA GLU A 129 22.02 5.82 -12.99
C GLU A 129 21.90 5.28 -14.43
N ASP A 130 21.16 6.02 -15.25
CA ASP A 130 20.68 5.64 -16.58
C ASP A 130 21.64 4.73 -17.37
N VAL A 131 21.16 3.52 -17.69
CA VAL A 131 21.82 2.68 -18.69
C VAL A 131 21.53 3.31 -20.06
N GLU A 132 22.57 3.88 -20.66
CA GLU A 132 22.57 4.33 -22.04
C GLU A 132 22.12 3.18 -22.96
N ILE A 133 20.99 3.36 -23.64
CA ILE A 133 20.37 2.34 -24.48
C ILE A 133 21.26 2.13 -25.71
N VAL A 134 22.09 1.07 -25.71
CA VAL A 134 22.86 0.70 -26.90
C VAL A 134 21.89 0.13 -27.95
N PRO A 135 21.81 0.69 -29.17
CA PRO A 135 20.93 0.18 -30.21
C PRO A 135 21.29 -1.27 -30.56
N PRO A 136 20.29 -2.16 -30.78
CA PRO A 136 20.55 -3.55 -31.12
C PRO A 136 21.30 -3.66 -32.46
N GLN A 137 22.42 -4.38 -32.47
CA GLN A 137 23.10 -4.76 -33.70
C GLN A 137 22.26 -5.79 -34.49
N PRO A 138 22.24 -5.70 -35.82
CA PRO A 138 21.52 -6.65 -36.67
C PRO A 138 22.18 -8.03 -36.60
N VAL A 139 21.41 -9.04 -36.18
CA VAL A 139 21.82 -10.45 -36.20
C VAL A 139 21.43 -11.11 -37.54
N ASP A 140 22.36 -11.90 -38.08
CA ASP A 140 22.20 -12.66 -39.33
C ASP A 140 21.08 -13.71 -39.24
N PRO A 141 20.39 -14.02 -40.36
CA PRO A 141 19.28 -14.96 -40.38
C PRO A 141 19.75 -16.41 -40.26
N VAL A 142 19.42 -17.06 -39.14
CA VAL A 142 19.57 -18.50 -38.92
C VAL A 142 18.35 -19.24 -39.50
N LEU A 143 18.61 -20.26 -40.33
CA LEU A 143 17.58 -21.14 -40.88
C LEU A 143 16.88 -21.91 -39.75
N THR A 144 15.60 -21.58 -39.55
CA THR A 144 14.79 -22.09 -38.45
C THR A 144 13.92 -23.24 -38.96
N LEU A 145 14.06 -24.42 -38.37
CA LEU A 145 13.20 -25.57 -38.63
C LEU A 145 11.78 -25.27 -38.14
N THR A 146 10.78 -25.57 -38.96
CA THR A 146 9.36 -25.31 -38.69
C THR A 146 8.90 -26.04 -37.41
N PRO A 147 8.60 -25.33 -36.31
CA PRO A 147 8.15 -25.98 -35.09
C PRO A 147 6.72 -26.49 -35.27
N ARG A 148 6.44 -27.61 -34.60
CA ARG A 148 5.10 -28.18 -34.40
C ARG A 148 4.16 -27.07 -33.88
N PRO A 149 2.88 -27.00 -34.29
CA PRO A 149 1.95 -25.99 -33.79
C PRO A 149 1.83 -26.11 -32.27
N THR A 150 2.50 -25.21 -31.57
CA THR A 150 2.33 -24.97 -30.14
C THR A 150 1.10 -24.11 -30.01
N LEU A 151 0.14 -24.51 -29.18
CA LEU A 151 -0.99 -23.67 -28.82
C LEU A 151 -0.42 -22.37 -28.25
N THR A 152 -0.55 -21.27 -28.99
CA THR A 152 -0.16 -19.95 -28.52
C THR A 152 -1.03 -19.67 -27.29
N PRO A 153 -0.45 -19.53 -26.08
CA PRO A 153 -1.23 -19.15 -24.93
C PRO A 153 -1.93 -17.83 -25.25
N ALA A 154 -3.20 -17.72 -24.89
CA ALA A 154 -3.94 -16.47 -25.03
C ALA A 154 -3.12 -15.35 -24.33
N PRO A 155 -3.04 -14.14 -24.93
CA PRO A 155 -2.27 -13.05 -24.34
C PRO A 155 -2.76 -12.79 -22.91
N SER A 156 -1.88 -12.96 -21.92
CA SER A 156 -2.18 -12.58 -20.54
C SER A 156 -2.16 -11.07 -20.44
N VAL A 157 -3.24 -10.47 -19.95
CA VAL A 157 -3.28 -9.04 -19.64
C VAL A 157 -2.25 -8.78 -18.52
N PRO A 158 -1.26 -7.89 -18.71
CA PRO A 158 -0.30 -7.58 -17.67
C PRO A 158 -0.97 -6.83 -16.51
N ASP A 159 -0.45 -7.04 -15.31
CA ASP A 159 -0.83 -6.27 -14.11
C ASP A 159 -0.31 -4.84 -14.27
N GLU A 160 -1.19 -3.85 -14.24
CA GLU A 160 -0.86 -2.44 -14.31
C GLU A 160 -1.69 -1.67 -13.27
N LEU A 161 -1.05 -0.79 -12.52
CA LEU A 161 -1.75 0.13 -11.63
C LEU A 161 -1.03 1.48 -11.62
N SER A 162 -1.74 2.54 -12.01
CA SER A 162 -1.20 3.90 -12.02
C SER A 162 -2.29 4.93 -11.73
N VAL A 163 -1.93 6.00 -11.02
CA VAL A 163 -2.77 7.19 -10.89
C VAL A 163 -2.64 7.99 -12.18
N THR A 164 -3.75 8.26 -12.86
CA THR A 164 -3.74 8.96 -14.14
C THR A 164 -4.08 10.43 -14.00
N GLU A 165 -4.91 10.79 -13.02
CA GLU A 165 -5.41 12.16 -12.87
C GLU A 165 -5.86 12.43 -11.42
N VAL A 166 -5.62 13.66 -10.96
CA VAL A 166 -6.21 14.22 -9.73
C VAL A 166 -6.89 15.54 -10.12
N SER A 167 -8.19 15.67 -9.87
CA SER A 167 -8.97 16.81 -10.37
C SER A 167 -8.55 18.16 -9.78
N THR A 168 -8.05 18.15 -8.54
CA THR A 168 -7.46 19.33 -7.90
C THR A 168 -6.49 18.90 -6.80
N TRP A 169 -5.36 19.62 -6.69
CA TRP A 169 -4.37 19.46 -5.63
C TRP A 169 -4.71 20.26 -4.37
N VAL A 170 -5.84 20.98 -4.38
CA VAL A 170 -6.25 21.86 -3.30
C VAL A 170 -7.74 21.68 -3.05
N VAL A 171 -8.07 21.42 -1.80
CA VAL A 171 -9.44 21.26 -1.34
C VAL A 171 -9.68 22.12 -0.11
N TYR A 172 -10.91 22.60 0.02
CA TYR A 172 -11.32 23.47 1.11
C TYR A 172 -12.27 22.75 2.06
N VAL A 173 -12.14 23.07 3.36
CA VAL A 173 -12.97 22.52 4.44
C VAL A 173 -13.76 23.67 5.06
N GLY A 174 -15.06 23.50 5.26
CA GLY A 174 -15.93 24.48 5.93
C GLY A 174 -16.96 25.14 5.02
N ASP A 175 -16.53 25.78 3.94
CA ASP A 175 -17.40 26.54 3.04
C ASP A 175 -16.89 26.44 1.58
N SER A 176 -17.82 26.24 0.65
CA SER A 176 -17.54 26.07 -0.79
C SER A 176 -17.12 27.36 -1.50
N SER A 177 -17.29 28.52 -0.86
CA SER A 177 -16.91 29.82 -1.41
C SER A 177 -15.40 29.99 -1.57
N CYS A 178 -14.58 29.21 -0.84
CA CYS A 178 -13.13 29.24 -1.01
C CYS A 178 -12.62 28.38 -2.17
N GLY A 179 -13.43 27.44 -2.68
CA GLY A 179 -13.06 26.55 -3.78
C GLY A 179 -13.66 25.15 -3.64
N SER A 180 -13.09 24.20 -4.39
CA SER A 180 -13.58 22.81 -4.37
C SER A 180 -13.44 22.19 -2.97
N MET A 181 -14.50 21.57 -2.48
CA MET A 181 -14.47 20.80 -1.22
C MET A 181 -14.20 19.31 -1.45
N GLU A 182 -13.96 18.93 -2.70
CA GLU A 182 -13.75 17.56 -3.11
C GLU A 182 -12.61 17.48 -4.12
N THR A 183 -11.93 16.34 -4.12
CA THR A 183 -10.96 15.99 -5.16
C THR A 183 -11.22 14.58 -5.64
N VAL A 184 -11.13 14.41 -6.94
CA VAL A 184 -11.40 13.15 -7.64
C VAL A 184 -10.08 12.57 -8.09
N VAL A 185 -9.80 11.35 -7.66
CA VAL A 185 -8.63 10.58 -8.08
C VAL A 185 -9.09 9.57 -9.13
N THR A 186 -8.47 9.61 -10.30
CA THR A 186 -8.66 8.63 -11.37
C THR A 186 -7.42 7.77 -11.48
N ALA A 187 -7.61 6.46 -11.56
CA ALA A 187 -6.54 5.49 -11.71
C ALA A 187 -6.86 4.48 -12.82
N ARG A 188 -5.81 4.03 -13.52
CA ARG A 188 -5.85 2.88 -14.42
C ARG A 188 -5.46 1.64 -13.64
N ALA A 189 -6.24 0.58 -13.77
CA ALA A 189 -5.97 -0.69 -13.13
C ALA A 189 -6.31 -1.88 -14.05
N THR A 190 -5.32 -2.73 -14.31
CA THR A 190 -5.48 -4.06 -14.90
C THR A 190 -4.87 -5.10 -13.98
N ALA A 191 -5.51 -6.27 -13.88
CA ALA A 191 -4.99 -7.40 -13.10
C ALA A 191 -5.25 -8.70 -13.84
N SER A 192 -4.19 -9.49 -14.03
CA SER A 192 -4.17 -10.79 -14.72
C SER A 192 -5.10 -11.82 -14.08
N LYS A 193 -5.34 -11.71 -12.76
CA LYS A 193 -6.27 -12.58 -12.02
C LYS A 193 -7.67 -11.96 -11.85
N GLY A 194 -7.94 -10.85 -12.51
CA GLY A 194 -9.17 -10.09 -12.37
C GLY A 194 -9.16 -9.16 -11.15
N ILE A 195 -10.03 -8.15 -11.19
CA ILE A 195 -10.16 -7.12 -10.16
C ILE A 195 -11.46 -7.41 -9.38
N ALA A 196 -11.33 -7.64 -8.08
CA ALA A 196 -12.46 -7.75 -7.16
C ALA A 196 -12.92 -6.36 -6.68
N ALA A 197 -11.97 -5.49 -6.35
CA ALA A 197 -12.24 -4.12 -5.92
C ALA A 197 -11.05 -3.20 -6.23
N VAL A 198 -11.35 -1.93 -6.46
CA VAL A 198 -10.35 -0.85 -6.46
C VAL A 198 -10.72 0.11 -5.35
N VAL A 199 -9.77 0.41 -4.47
CA VAL A 199 -9.99 1.18 -3.25
C VAL A 199 -9.00 2.32 -3.20
N LEU A 200 -9.50 3.53 -2.99
CA LEU A 200 -8.70 4.72 -2.72
C LEU A 200 -8.55 4.85 -1.21
N PHE A 201 -7.33 4.69 -0.73
CA PHE A 201 -6.94 4.97 0.64
C PHE A 201 -6.41 6.39 0.75
N TYR A 202 -6.73 7.09 1.83
CA TYR A 202 -6.19 8.42 2.09
C TYR A 202 -6.03 8.68 3.59
N ASN A 203 -5.10 9.55 3.97
CA ASN A 203 -4.91 9.98 5.35
C ASN A 203 -4.57 11.47 5.43
N PHE A 204 -4.71 12.05 6.62
CA PHE A 204 -4.37 13.44 6.91
C PHE A 204 -3.14 13.51 7.79
N ASN A 205 -2.11 14.25 7.36
CA ASN A 205 -0.89 14.49 8.14
C ASN A 205 -0.27 13.21 8.72
N GLY A 206 -0.28 12.10 7.96
CA GLY A 206 0.27 10.82 8.41
C GLY A 206 -0.59 10.06 9.42
N GLY A 207 -1.84 10.47 9.64
CA GLY A 207 -2.80 9.75 10.48
C GLY A 207 -3.24 8.39 9.92
N GLU A 208 -4.25 7.81 10.56
CA GLU A 208 -4.84 6.53 10.13
C GLU A 208 -5.49 6.66 8.74
N PHE A 209 -5.26 5.66 7.89
CA PHE A 209 -5.86 5.62 6.57
C PHE A 209 -7.37 5.38 6.66
N GLN A 210 -8.11 6.24 5.98
CA GLN A 210 -9.49 6.03 5.59
C GLN A 210 -9.53 5.44 4.18
N SER A 211 -10.70 4.93 3.76
CA SER A 211 -10.85 4.34 2.44
C SER A 211 -12.20 4.64 1.80
N VAL A 212 -12.20 4.70 0.46
CA VAL A 212 -13.40 4.78 -0.35
C VAL A 212 -13.27 3.85 -1.56
N GLY A 213 -14.31 3.06 -1.83
CA GLY A 213 -14.34 2.24 -3.05
C GLY A 213 -14.38 3.13 -4.29
N MET A 214 -13.59 2.78 -5.31
CA MET A 214 -13.56 3.48 -6.58
C MET A 214 -14.56 2.84 -7.56
N ASN A 215 -15.29 3.66 -8.31
CA ASN A 215 -16.25 3.20 -9.30
C ASN A 215 -15.57 3.03 -10.67
N PRO A 216 -15.83 1.94 -11.41
CA PRO A 216 -15.33 1.79 -12.77
C PRO A 216 -16.00 2.82 -13.70
N ILE A 217 -15.21 3.47 -14.54
CA ILE A 217 -15.68 4.46 -15.54
C ILE A 217 -15.39 4.03 -16.99
N GLY A 218 -14.90 2.78 -17.19
CA GLY A 218 -14.60 2.19 -18.50
C GLY A 218 -13.11 2.27 -18.88
N ASN A 219 -12.69 1.48 -19.87
CA ASN A 219 -11.29 1.43 -20.37
C ASN A 219 -10.24 1.22 -19.26
N ASP A 220 -10.54 0.32 -18.32
CA ASP A 220 -9.71 0.00 -17.15
C ASP A 220 -9.48 1.18 -16.19
N LEU A 221 -10.31 2.24 -16.29
CA LEU A 221 -10.26 3.39 -15.41
C LEU A 221 -11.27 3.27 -14.26
N TYR A 222 -10.82 3.73 -13.10
CA TYR A 222 -11.57 3.76 -11.86
C TYR A 222 -11.50 5.16 -11.26
N ARG A 223 -12.57 5.57 -10.58
CA ARG A 223 -12.70 6.91 -10.01
C ARG A 223 -13.14 6.86 -8.55
N GLY A 224 -12.37 7.49 -7.68
CA GLY A 224 -12.68 7.71 -6.26
C GLY A 224 -12.79 9.19 -5.94
N THR A 225 -13.62 9.55 -4.96
CA THR A 225 -13.79 10.95 -4.53
C THR A 225 -13.46 11.08 -3.06
N ILE A 226 -12.56 12.01 -2.75
CA ILE A 226 -12.23 12.40 -1.38
C ILE A 226 -13.05 13.66 -1.07
N SER A 227 -14.00 13.55 -0.14
CA SER A 227 -14.95 14.63 0.20
C SER A 227 -14.63 15.22 1.57
N MET A 228 -14.24 16.49 1.62
CA MET A 228 -13.87 17.16 2.88
C MET A 228 -15.05 17.25 3.85
N SER A 229 -16.24 17.50 3.31
CA SER A 229 -17.47 17.60 4.11
C SER A 229 -17.84 16.25 4.75
N ALA A 230 -17.66 15.14 4.03
CA ALA A 230 -17.90 13.80 4.57
C ALA A 230 -16.95 13.46 5.72
N MET A 231 -15.72 13.97 5.69
CA MET A 231 -14.69 13.66 6.68
C MET A 231 -14.75 14.54 7.93
N PHE A 232 -14.92 15.84 7.75
CA PHE A 232 -14.80 16.82 8.83
C PHE A 232 -16.14 17.40 9.29
N GLY A 233 -17.21 17.19 8.52
CA GLY A 233 -18.48 17.86 8.75
C GLY A 233 -18.28 19.38 8.83
N ASN A 234 -18.67 19.98 9.95
CA ASN A 234 -18.55 21.41 10.22
C ASN A 234 -17.34 21.78 11.11
N SER A 235 -16.52 20.81 11.52
CA SER A 235 -15.40 21.04 12.44
C SER A 235 -14.10 21.12 11.66
N ILE A 236 -13.38 22.24 11.77
CA ILE A 236 -12.09 22.43 11.09
C ILE A 236 -10.98 22.41 12.15
N PRO A 237 -10.19 21.32 12.28
CA PRO A 237 -9.16 21.22 13.31
C PRO A 237 -7.79 21.77 12.88
N PHE A 238 -7.66 22.35 11.68
CA PHE A 238 -6.41 22.82 11.10
C PHE A 238 -6.60 24.04 10.21
N ASP A 239 -5.57 24.86 10.04
CA ASP A 239 -5.56 25.90 8.99
C ASP A 239 -5.18 25.31 7.63
N THR A 240 -4.16 24.44 7.61
CA THR A 240 -3.74 23.65 6.45
C THR A 240 -3.37 22.24 6.85
N ALA A 241 -3.54 21.28 5.93
CA ALA A 241 -3.11 19.90 6.09
C ALA A 241 -2.71 19.30 4.75
N ILE A 242 -1.85 18.28 4.76
CA ILE A 242 -1.51 17.49 3.58
C ILE A 242 -2.26 16.15 3.65
N ILE A 243 -2.91 15.82 2.54
CA ILE A 243 -3.59 14.55 2.33
C ILE A 243 -2.63 13.64 1.56
N GLY A 244 -2.27 12.52 2.18
CA GLY A 244 -1.64 11.40 1.51
C GLY A 244 -2.69 10.49 0.92
N TYR A 245 -2.52 9.99 -0.31
CA TYR A 245 -3.41 8.98 -0.89
C TYR A 245 -2.66 7.86 -1.61
N GLN A 246 -3.31 6.70 -1.71
CA GLN A 246 -2.82 5.50 -2.37
C GLN A 246 -4.00 4.77 -3.01
N VAL A 247 -3.81 4.20 -4.20
CA VAL A 247 -4.79 3.32 -4.83
C VAL A 247 -4.36 1.87 -4.63
N VAL A 248 -5.31 1.03 -4.25
CA VAL A 248 -5.12 -0.40 -4.00
C VAL A 248 -6.13 -1.19 -4.83
N VAL A 249 -5.63 -2.16 -5.59
CA VAL A 249 -6.44 -3.14 -6.32
C VAL A 249 -6.45 -4.43 -5.52
N GLN A 250 -7.62 -4.92 -5.16
CA GLN A 250 -7.81 -6.27 -4.62
C GLN A 250 -8.09 -7.20 -5.80
N GLN A 251 -7.23 -8.20 -6.02
CA GLN A 251 -7.44 -9.16 -7.09
C GLN A 251 -8.49 -10.21 -6.68
N SER A 252 -9.13 -10.85 -7.67
CA SER A 252 -10.18 -11.85 -7.42
C SER A 252 -9.72 -13.13 -6.74
N ASP A 253 -8.40 -13.32 -6.57
CA ASP A 253 -7.83 -14.45 -5.84
C ASP A 253 -7.82 -14.25 -4.31
N GLY A 254 -8.14 -13.04 -3.82
CA GLY A 254 -8.27 -12.74 -2.38
C GLY A 254 -6.96 -12.55 -1.62
N ASP A 255 -5.83 -12.99 -2.18
CA ASP A 255 -4.52 -12.97 -1.51
C ASP A 255 -3.56 -11.92 -2.08
N THR A 256 -3.83 -11.37 -3.28
CA THR A 256 -2.92 -10.41 -3.92
C THR A 256 -3.52 -9.01 -4.05
N SER A 257 -2.70 -7.99 -3.76
CA SER A 257 -3.07 -6.59 -3.98
C SER A 257 -1.99 -5.84 -4.75
N LEU A 258 -2.38 -5.13 -5.81
CA LEU A 258 -1.53 -4.12 -6.45
C LEU A 258 -1.72 -2.79 -5.71
N ARG A 259 -0.63 -2.02 -5.54
CA ARG A 259 -0.67 -0.75 -4.79
C ARG A 259 0.19 0.30 -5.46
N THR A 260 -0.27 1.54 -5.48
CA THR A 260 0.56 2.69 -5.87
C THR A 260 1.48 3.11 -4.70
N PRO A 261 2.48 3.97 -4.91
CA PRO A 261 3.06 4.73 -3.79
C PRO A 261 2.00 5.58 -3.08
N VAL A 262 2.31 6.00 -1.85
CA VAL A 262 1.54 7.03 -1.15
C VAL A 262 1.99 8.40 -1.68
N ASN A 263 1.06 9.18 -2.24
CA ASN A 263 1.31 10.51 -2.78
C ASN A 263 0.79 11.58 -1.80
N PRO A 264 1.67 12.35 -1.13
CA PRO A 264 1.28 13.38 -0.15
C PRO A 264 1.29 14.79 -0.76
N ASP A 265 0.45 15.03 -1.77
CA ASP A 265 0.50 16.24 -2.62
C ASP A 265 -0.85 16.98 -2.74
N ILE A 266 -1.91 16.51 -2.05
CA ILE A 266 -3.19 17.23 -1.98
C ILE A 266 -3.22 18.09 -0.71
N GLU A 267 -3.36 19.40 -0.85
CA GLU A 267 -3.44 20.36 0.24
C GLU A 267 -4.91 20.61 0.65
N ALA A 268 -5.24 20.39 1.92
CA ALA A 268 -6.52 20.78 2.50
C ALA A 268 -6.38 22.11 3.26
N LYS A 269 -7.30 23.06 3.02
CA LYS A 269 -7.30 24.39 3.66
C LYS A 269 -8.62 24.68 4.37
N ALA A 270 -8.53 25.31 5.54
CA ALA A 270 -9.70 25.89 6.19
C ALA A 270 -10.31 27.00 5.34
N CYS A 271 -11.63 26.98 5.19
CA CYS A 271 -12.40 28.10 4.66
C CYS A 271 -13.15 28.77 5.82
N GLY A 272 -12.91 30.05 6.04
CA GLY A 272 -13.65 30.85 7.03
C GLY A 272 -13.13 30.81 8.47
N SER A 273 -11.96 30.23 8.76
CA SER A 273 -11.29 30.52 10.04
C SER A 273 -10.87 31.99 10.03
N GLY A 274 -11.52 32.82 10.86
CA GLY A 274 -11.46 34.28 10.83
C GLY A 274 -10.12 34.94 11.16
N ASN A 275 -8.98 34.38 10.76
CA ASN A 275 -7.71 35.10 10.72
C ASN A 275 -7.52 35.73 9.35
N SER A 276 -8.18 36.87 9.15
CA SER A 276 -7.91 37.85 8.10
C SER A 276 -6.54 38.54 8.26
N GLY A 277 -5.50 37.78 8.60
CA GLY A 277 -4.13 38.23 8.84
C GLY A 277 -3.20 37.91 7.68
N GLY A 278 -3.47 38.48 6.50
CA GLY A 278 -2.49 38.57 5.42
C GLY A 278 -2.58 37.51 4.33
N GLN A 279 -3.73 37.37 3.67
CA GLN A 279 -3.70 36.90 2.29
C GLN A 279 -3.19 38.08 1.45
N PRO A 280 -2.01 37.98 0.79
CA PRO A 280 -1.59 39.03 -0.13
C PRO A 280 -2.66 39.17 -1.23
N PRO A 281 -2.90 40.41 -1.70
CA PRO A 281 -3.93 40.65 -2.71
C PRO A 281 -3.67 39.74 -3.92
N VAL A 282 -4.75 39.14 -4.43
CA VAL A 282 -4.79 38.15 -5.51
C VAL A 282 -4.13 38.57 -6.83
N ASP A 283 -3.61 39.81 -6.91
CA ASP A 283 -2.87 40.35 -8.04
C ASP A 283 -1.34 40.44 -7.83
N ALA A 284 -0.82 40.12 -6.63
CA ALA A 284 0.61 40.29 -6.33
C ALA A 284 1.53 39.25 -6.98
N CYS A 285 1.01 38.05 -7.28
CA CYS A 285 1.83 36.96 -7.81
C CYS A 285 2.40 37.24 -9.21
N ASN A 286 1.67 38.00 -10.03
CA ASN A 286 2.12 38.36 -11.38
C ASN A 286 3.35 39.29 -11.36
N ALA A 287 3.74 39.83 -10.19
CA ALA A 287 4.92 40.67 -10.05
C ALA A 287 6.23 39.86 -9.90
N PHE A 288 6.16 38.55 -9.63
CA PHE A 288 7.35 37.72 -9.45
C PHE A 288 7.79 37.11 -10.78
N THR A 289 9.01 37.43 -11.20
CA THR A 289 9.61 36.92 -12.44
C THR A 289 10.58 35.75 -12.20
N ASP A 290 10.72 35.28 -10.97
CA ASP A 290 11.55 34.14 -10.62
C ASP A 290 10.82 33.13 -9.73
N GLN A 291 11.15 31.85 -9.92
CA GLN A 291 10.49 30.73 -9.25
C GLN A 291 10.65 30.77 -7.73
N ARG A 292 11.82 31.17 -7.23
CA ARG A 292 12.10 31.14 -5.78
C ARG A 292 11.22 32.16 -5.06
N THR A 293 11.14 33.38 -5.57
CA THR A 293 10.30 34.44 -4.99
C THR A 293 8.82 34.13 -5.18
N CYS A 294 8.44 33.55 -6.32
CA CYS A 294 7.07 33.10 -6.57
C CYS A 294 6.58 32.09 -5.53
N VAL A 295 7.35 31.01 -5.33
CA VAL A 295 7.01 29.94 -4.38
C VAL A 295 7.07 30.44 -2.94
N ALA A 296 8.04 31.28 -2.59
CA ALA A 296 8.15 31.87 -1.25
C ALA A 296 6.95 32.76 -0.86
N ASN A 297 6.21 33.29 -1.85
CA ASN A 297 5.02 34.10 -1.65
C ASN A 297 3.71 33.31 -1.87
N ASN A 298 3.79 31.98 -1.81
CA ASN A 298 2.64 31.08 -1.88
C ASN A 298 1.86 31.17 -3.22
N CYS A 299 2.56 31.52 -4.30
CA CYS A 299 2.05 31.56 -5.66
C CYS A 299 2.47 30.32 -6.45
N ASN A 300 1.77 30.02 -7.55
CA ASN A 300 2.13 28.89 -8.41
C ASN A 300 3.04 29.36 -9.56
N TRP A 301 4.11 28.60 -9.80
CA TRP A 301 5.03 28.81 -10.92
C TRP A 301 4.66 27.86 -12.06
N TRP A 302 4.10 28.40 -13.13
CA TRP A 302 3.59 27.63 -14.27
C TRP A 302 4.48 27.81 -15.49
N GLN A 303 4.76 26.73 -16.19
CA GLN A 303 5.34 26.81 -17.53
C GLN A 303 4.22 27.01 -18.55
N VAL A 304 4.28 28.10 -19.31
CA VAL A 304 3.28 28.43 -20.36
C VAL A 304 3.70 27.86 -21.71
N ASN A 305 5.00 27.77 -21.95
CA ASN A 305 5.61 27.13 -23.13
C ASN A 305 7.07 26.76 -22.81
N ASP A 306 7.77 26.13 -23.75
CA ASP A 306 9.12 25.58 -23.59
C ASP A 306 10.15 26.56 -22.99
N THR A 307 9.91 27.87 -23.08
CA THR A 307 10.85 28.91 -22.59
C THR A 307 10.23 29.93 -21.64
N THR A 308 8.91 29.90 -21.42
CA THR A 308 8.20 30.94 -20.67
C THR A 308 7.55 30.35 -19.44
N PHE A 309 7.84 30.95 -18.29
CA PHE A 309 7.19 30.65 -17.02
C PHE A 309 6.49 31.88 -16.49
N ILE A 310 5.35 31.69 -15.83
CA ILE A 310 4.59 32.76 -15.18
C ILE A 310 4.33 32.40 -13.73
N CYS A 311 4.49 33.38 -12.85
CA CYS A 311 3.99 33.30 -11.49
C CYS A 311 2.55 33.81 -11.46
N GLN A 312 1.61 32.98 -11.08
CA GLN A 312 0.21 33.38 -10.96
C GLN A 312 -0.30 33.10 -9.56
N SER A 313 -1.29 33.90 -9.15
CA SER A 313 -2.07 33.59 -7.97
C SER A 313 -2.69 32.21 -8.17
N LYS A 314 -2.70 31.45 -7.08
CA LYS A 314 -3.35 30.16 -7.05
C LYS A 314 -4.82 30.39 -7.45
N PRO A 315 -5.32 29.76 -8.54
CA PRO A 315 -6.70 29.97 -8.98
C PRO A 315 -7.71 29.59 -7.89
#